data_AF-A0A352NZ44-F1
#
_entry.id   AF-A0A352NZ44-F1
#
_cell.length_a   1.000
_cell.length_b   1.000
_cell.length_c   1.000
_cell.angle_alpha   90.00
_cell.angle_beta   90.00
_cell.angle_gamma   90.00
#
_symmetry.space_group_name_H-M   'P 1'
#
loop_
_entity.id
_entity.type
_entity.pdbx_description
1 polymer ?
#
loop_
_entity_poly.entity_id
_entity_poly.type
_entity_poly.pdbx_seq_one_letter_code
_entity_poly.pdbx_strand_id
1 'polypeptide(L)'
;VVLKVPKEDINLDKLKSKVCQQYALKEFAENIILLDTGHVKLMTSYYPLDKLRKIHGLENVKFIDPYSGGKGNSIRYLSVAPVSNDLKVIGVENLFCGGEKSGLFVGHTEAICTGSLAGNNAVRYTLGIPSLILPKDTVIGDIIDYANHKILTSEGRKNRYTFAGAEYFNRMKERGLYTTDKTAIAHRISNLSLSGILNRKLL
;
A
#
# COMPACT_ATOMS: atom_id res chain seq x y z
N VAL A 1 -20.80 0.76 5.26
CA VAL A 1 -21.93 -0.15 5.58
C VAL A 1 -21.40 -1.58 5.63
N VAL A 2 -21.86 -2.41 6.57
CA VAL A 2 -21.50 -3.83 6.68
C VAL A 2 -22.79 -4.64 6.63
N LEU A 3 -22.90 -5.54 5.64
CA LEU A 3 -24.06 -6.40 5.44
C LEU A 3 -23.64 -7.86 5.54
N LYS A 4 -24.44 -8.68 6.21
CA LYS A 4 -24.16 -10.12 6.33
C LYS A 4 -24.43 -10.83 5.01
N VAL A 5 -23.52 -11.72 4.64
CA VAL A 5 -23.71 -12.64 3.51
C VAL A 5 -24.60 -13.81 3.96
N PRO A 6 -25.53 -14.30 3.13
CA PRO A 6 -26.27 -15.54 3.40
C PRO A 6 -25.30 -16.69 3.69
N LYS A 7 -25.65 -17.59 4.62
CA LYS A 7 -24.71 -18.63 5.10
C LYS A 7 -24.20 -19.53 3.97
N GLU A 8 -25.08 -19.86 3.03
CA GLU A 8 -24.84 -20.64 1.82
C GLU A 8 -23.87 -19.97 0.82
N ASP A 9 -23.69 -18.65 0.92
CA ASP A 9 -22.84 -17.86 0.03
C ASP A 9 -21.49 -17.47 0.66
N ILE A 10 -21.22 -17.90 1.89
CA ILE A 10 -19.93 -17.69 2.55
C ILE A 10 -18.87 -18.55 1.86
N ASN A 11 -17.89 -17.88 1.24
CA ASN A 11 -16.76 -18.52 0.58
C ASN A 11 -15.46 -17.99 1.17
N LEU A 12 -14.75 -18.84 1.92
CA LEU A 12 -13.45 -18.51 2.52
C LEU A 12 -12.30 -18.54 1.49
N ASP A 13 -12.40 -19.38 0.45
CA ASP A 13 -11.35 -19.49 -0.58
C ASP A 13 -11.15 -18.19 -1.36
N LYS A 14 -12.19 -17.35 -1.46
CA LYS A 14 -12.08 -16.01 -2.10
C LYS A 14 -11.07 -15.10 -1.38
N LEU A 15 -10.72 -15.37 -0.11
CA LEU A 15 -9.73 -14.57 0.61
C LEU A 15 -8.32 -14.78 0.03
N LYS A 16 -8.04 -15.95 -0.56
CA LYS A 16 -6.75 -16.28 -1.19
C LYS A 16 -6.45 -15.43 -2.42
N SER A 17 -7.47 -14.88 -3.08
CA SER A 17 -7.30 -14.00 -4.25
C SER A 17 -7.03 -12.54 -3.90
N LYS A 18 -7.03 -12.17 -2.61
CA LYS A 18 -6.78 -10.77 -2.19
C LYS A 18 -5.28 -10.49 -2.15
N VAL A 19 -4.86 -9.53 -2.98
CA VAL A 19 -3.49 -8.99 -2.97
C VAL A 19 -3.22 -8.20 -1.69
N CYS A 20 -4.22 -7.46 -1.19
CA CYS A 20 -4.14 -6.74 0.07
C CYS A 20 -4.38 -7.70 1.24
N GLN A 21 -3.29 -8.22 1.80
CA GLN A 21 -3.34 -9.22 2.88
C GLN A 21 -4.06 -8.72 4.13
N GLN A 22 -4.04 -7.41 4.40
CA GLN A 22 -4.78 -6.81 5.51
C GLN A 22 -6.31 -6.98 5.41
N TYR A 23 -6.83 -7.35 4.23
CA TYR A 23 -8.26 -7.59 4.00
C TYR A 23 -8.59 -9.07 3.77
N ALA A 24 -7.62 -9.98 3.94
CA ALA A 24 -7.82 -11.43 3.80
C ALA A 24 -8.29 -12.06 5.13
N LEU A 25 -9.20 -11.37 5.84
CA LEU A 25 -9.74 -11.81 7.12
C LEU A 25 -11.10 -12.50 6.94
N LYS A 26 -11.48 -13.36 7.89
CA LYS A 26 -12.72 -14.12 7.87
C LYS A 26 -13.96 -13.22 7.73
N GLU A 27 -13.91 -12.04 8.32
CA GLU A 27 -14.96 -11.02 8.28
C GLU A 27 -15.26 -10.56 6.85
N PHE A 28 -14.26 -10.55 5.95
CA PHE A 28 -14.47 -10.23 4.52
C PHE A 28 -15.09 -11.39 3.73
N ALA A 29 -15.11 -12.61 4.29
CA ALA A 29 -15.84 -13.73 3.74
C ALA A 29 -17.32 -13.71 4.15
N GLU A 30 -17.57 -13.40 5.42
CA GLU A 30 -18.89 -13.44 6.04
C GLU A 30 -19.72 -12.17 5.80
N ASN A 31 -19.07 -11.07 5.40
CA ASN A 31 -19.73 -9.79 5.21
C ASN A 31 -19.41 -9.16 3.84
N ILE A 32 -20.39 -8.42 3.34
CA ILE A 32 -20.23 -7.40 2.32
C ILE A 32 -19.90 -6.09 3.01
N ILE A 33 -18.69 -5.58 2.75
CA ILE A 33 -18.23 -4.29 3.24
C ILE A 33 -18.32 -3.30 2.08
N LEU A 34 -19.12 -2.26 2.29
CA LEU A 34 -19.36 -1.17 1.33
C LEU A 34 -18.75 0.11 1.89
N LEU A 35 -17.84 0.71 1.13
CA LEU A 35 -17.27 2.01 1.43
C LEU A 35 -17.94 3.08 0.59
N ASP A 36 -18.27 4.21 1.20
CA ASP A 36 -18.70 5.38 0.45
C ASP A 36 -17.47 6.11 -0.09
N THR A 37 -17.32 6.09 -1.41
CA THR A 37 -16.28 6.83 -2.15
C THR A 37 -16.92 7.71 -3.23
N GLY A 38 -18.14 8.19 -3.01
CA GLY A 38 -19.00 8.85 -4.01
C GLY A 38 -19.81 7.82 -4.80
N HIS A 39 -19.12 6.92 -5.50
CA HIS A 39 -19.70 5.63 -5.85
C HIS A 39 -19.35 4.60 -4.78
N VAL A 40 -20.31 3.75 -4.44
CA VAL A 40 -20.10 2.72 -3.41
C VAL A 40 -19.04 1.73 -3.90
N LYS A 41 -17.96 1.60 -3.13
CA LYS A 41 -16.91 0.62 -3.36
C LYS A 41 -17.20 -0.66 -2.59
N LEU A 42 -17.36 -1.73 -3.34
CA LEU A 42 -17.45 -3.09 -2.80
C LEU A 42 -16.05 -3.62 -2.47
N MET A 43 -15.82 -4.02 -1.21
CA MET A 43 -14.51 -4.49 -0.74
C MET A 43 -14.24 -5.99 -1.01
N THR A 44 -14.69 -6.47 -2.17
CA THR A 44 -14.35 -7.77 -2.76
C THR A 44 -14.12 -7.60 -4.26
N SER A 45 -13.20 -8.37 -4.85
CA SER A 45 -12.79 -8.20 -6.26
C SER A 45 -13.95 -8.40 -7.24
N TYR A 46 -14.86 -9.31 -6.90
CA TYR A 46 -16.07 -9.57 -7.65
C TYR A 46 -17.09 -10.23 -6.72
N TYR A 47 -18.38 -10.02 -7.00
CA TYR A 47 -19.48 -10.76 -6.38
C TYR A 47 -20.62 -10.89 -7.41
N PRO A 48 -21.19 -12.09 -7.62
CA PRO A 48 -22.28 -12.27 -8.58
C PRO A 48 -23.47 -11.34 -8.28
N LEU A 49 -23.94 -10.61 -9.29
CA LEU A 49 -24.97 -9.59 -9.12
C LEU A 49 -26.30 -10.19 -8.61
N ASP A 50 -26.66 -11.36 -9.10
CA ASP A 50 -27.83 -12.14 -8.66
C ASP A 50 -27.76 -12.47 -7.17
N LYS A 51 -26.58 -12.79 -6.65
CA LYS A 51 -26.36 -13.03 -5.21
C LYS A 51 -26.35 -11.75 -4.40
N LEU A 52 -25.74 -10.66 -4.89
CA LEU A 52 -25.78 -9.35 -4.21
C LEU A 52 -27.22 -8.89 -3.99
N ARG A 53 -28.10 -9.07 -4.99
CA ARG A 53 -29.50 -8.66 -4.93
C ARG A 53 -30.37 -9.49 -3.97
N LYS A 54 -29.86 -10.61 -3.43
CA LYS A 54 -30.51 -11.36 -2.35
C LYS A 54 -30.27 -10.73 -0.98
N ILE A 55 -29.29 -9.82 -0.86
CA ILE A 55 -28.98 -9.14 0.39
C ILE A 55 -29.94 -7.97 0.56
N HIS A 56 -30.60 -7.92 1.72
CA HIS A 56 -31.56 -6.86 2.02
C HIS A 56 -30.94 -5.47 1.88
N GLY A 57 -31.62 -4.58 1.16
CA GLY A 57 -31.17 -3.23 0.82
C GLY A 57 -30.35 -3.13 -0.47
N LEU A 58 -30.00 -4.26 -1.11
CA LEU A 58 -29.26 -4.31 -2.38
C LEU A 58 -30.08 -4.89 -3.54
N GLU A 59 -31.41 -5.03 -3.39
CA GLU A 59 -32.30 -5.72 -4.33
C GLU A 59 -32.22 -5.15 -5.76
N ASN A 60 -31.95 -3.84 -5.88
CA ASN A 60 -31.83 -3.12 -7.14
C ASN A 60 -30.41 -2.62 -7.44
N VAL A 61 -29.38 -3.15 -6.75
CA VAL A 61 -28.00 -2.70 -6.95
C VAL A 61 -27.53 -3.00 -8.39
N LYS A 62 -26.63 -2.17 -8.88
CA LYS A 62 -25.96 -2.33 -10.18
C LYS A 62 -24.48 -1.98 -10.05
N PHE A 63 -23.63 -2.68 -10.80
CA PHE A 63 -22.25 -2.25 -10.95
C PHE A 63 -22.19 -1.03 -11.87
N ILE A 64 -21.40 -0.04 -11.47
CA ILE A 64 -21.08 1.13 -12.30
C ILE A 64 -19.84 0.84 -13.15
N ASP A 65 -18.92 0.01 -12.65
CA ASP A 65 -17.76 -0.44 -13.38
C ASP A 65 -17.34 -1.85 -12.90
N PRO A 66 -17.30 -2.87 -13.79
CA PRO A 66 -17.73 -2.82 -15.19
C PRO A 66 -19.26 -2.75 -15.32
N TYR A 67 -19.77 -1.87 -16.19
CA TYR A 67 -21.21 -1.70 -16.46
C TYR A 67 -21.92 -2.99 -16.89
N SER A 68 -21.19 -3.91 -17.53
CA SER A 68 -21.70 -5.23 -17.92
C SER A 68 -22.03 -6.13 -16.71
N GLY A 69 -21.67 -5.73 -15.49
CA GLY A 69 -21.78 -6.55 -14.29
C GLY A 69 -20.82 -7.76 -14.28
N GLY A 70 -19.84 -7.75 -15.19
CA GLY A 70 -18.84 -8.80 -15.32
C GLY A 70 -17.73 -8.74 -14.26
N LYS A 71 -16.67 -9.51 -14.49
CA LYS A 71 -15.50 -9.56 -13.61
C LYS A 71 -14.50 -8.47 -14.01
N GLY A 72 -14.18 -7.57 -13.07
CA GLY A 72 -13.02 -6.69 -13.17
C GLY A 72 -11.79 -7.34 -12.53
N ASN A 73 -10.62 -7.18 -13.14
CA ASN A 73 -9.36 -7.65 -12.58
C ASN A 73 -8.51 -6.45 -12.15
N SER A 74 -7.89 -6.55 -10.97
CA SER A 74 -6.82 -5.63 -10.57
C SER A 74 -5.49 -6.19 -11.02
N ILE A 75 -4.83 -5.49 -11.94
CA ILE A 75 -3.50 -5.85 -12.44
C ILE A 75 -2.48 -4.98 -11.71
N ARG A 76 -1.52 -5.61 -11.03
CA ARG A 76 -0.47 -4.95 -10.25
C ARG A 76 0.83 -5.70 -10.40
N TYR A 77 1.95 -5.03 -10.14
CA TYR A 77 3.29 -5.63 -10.13
C TYR A 77 3.71 -6.30 -11.45
N LEU A 78 3.33 -5.73 -12.59
CA LEU A 78 3.79 -6.22 -13.91
C LEU A 78 5.32 -6.17 -14.06
N SER A 79 5.96 -5.22 -13.37
CA SER A 79 7.42 -5.15 -13.23
C SER A 79 7.79 -4.29 -12.03
N VAL A 80 8.89 -4.64 -11.38
CA VAL A 80 9.48 -3.86 -10.29
C VAL A 80 10.92 -3.54 -10.68
N ALA A 81 11.31 -2.27 -10.57
CA ALA A 81 12.69 -1.83 -10.75
C ALA A 81 13.43 -1.99 -9.42
N PRO A 82 14.53 -2.76 -9.36
CA PRO A 82 15.37 -2.81 -8.17
C PRO A 82 15.94 -1.42 -7.88
N VAL A 83 15.76 -0.94 -6.64
CA VAL A 83 16.26 0.36 -6.21
C VAL A 83 17.12 0.25 -4.95
N SER A 84 18.01 1.22 -4.75
CA SER A 84 18.67 1.45 -3.46
C SER A 84 17.75 2.18 -2.46
N ASN A 85 18.21 2.36 -1.22
CA ASN A 85 17.41 3.02 -0.17
C ASN A 85 17.15 4.51 -0.41
N ASP A 86 17.83 5.12 -1.38
CA ASP A 86 17.53 6.46 -1.91
C ASP A 86 16.53 6.46 -3.08
N LEU A 87 15.98 5.27 -3.43
CA LEU A 87 15.03 5.04 -4.51
C LEU A 87 15.59 5.23 -5.94
N LYS A 88 16.92 5.30 -6.08
CA LYS A 88 17.59 5.25 -7.38
C LYS A 88 17.56 3.83 -7.94
N VAL A 89 17.26 3.69 -9.22
CA VAL A 89 17.26 2.40 -9.92
C VAL A 89 18.70 1.88 -10.06
N ILE A 90 18.92 0.64 -9.65
CA ILE A 90 20.23 0.00 -9.73
C ILE A 90 20.60 -0.22 -11.20
N GLY A 91 21.80 0.19 -11.59
CA GLY A 91 22.31 0.04 -12.96
C GLY A 91 21.80 1.09 -13.95
N VAL A 92 21.03 2.09 -13.50
CA VAL A 92 20.59 3.21 -14.35
C VAL A 92 21.00 4.53 -13.70
N GLU A 93 21.60 5.41 -14.49
CA GLU A 93 22.32 6.58 -13.96
C GLU A 93 21.39 7.65 -13.36
N ASN A 94 20.28 7.96 -14.01
CA ASN A 94 19.43 9.12 -13.70
C ASN A 94 17.95 8.76 -13.48
N LEU A 95 17.65 7.49 -13.16
CA LEU A 95 16.28 7.03 -12.96
C LEU A 95 16.00 6.75 -11.48
N PHE A 96 14.92 7.35 -10.97
CA PHE A 96 14.37 7.10 -9.64
C PHE A 96 12.95 6.58 -9.75
N CYS A 97 12.55 5.66 -8.88
CA CYS A 97 11.22 5.07 -8.90
C CYS A 97 10.56 5.18 -7.53
N GLY A 98 9.25 5.41 -7.51
CA GLY A 98 8.41 5.36 -6.31
C GLY A 98 7.22 4.42 -6.51
N GLY A 99 6.47 4.20 -5.43
CA GLY A 99 5.29 3.34 -5.40
C GLY A 99 5.60 1.90 -5.78
N GLU A 100 4.63 1.24 -6.41
CA GLU A 100 4.77 -0.18 -6.78
C GLU A 100 5.92 -0.47 -7.74
N LYS A 101 6.42 0.55 -8.45
CA LYS A 101 7.56 0.38 -9.35
C LYS A 101 8.87 0.20 -8.59
N SER A 102 9.00 0.75 -7.38
CA SER A 102 10.22 0.68 -6.57
C SER A 102 10.19 -0.41 -5.49
N GLY A 103 9.13 -1.19 -5.42
CA GLY A 103 9.02 -2.29 -4.46
C GLY A 103 7.61 -2.88 -4.39
N LEU A 104 7.46 -3.97 -3.66
CA LEU A 104 6.17 -4.65 -3.47
C LEU A 104 5.29 -3.94 -2.43
N PHE A 105 5.23 -2.61 -2.52
CA PHE A 105 4.43 -1.77 -1.64
C PHE A 105 2.94 -1.84 -2.01
N VAL A 106 2.05 -1.74 -1.03
CA VAL A 106 0.61 -1.64 -1.23
C VAL A 106 0.05 -0.44 -0.48
N GLY A 107 -0.41 0.57 -1.21
CA GLY A 107 -1.22 1.65 -0.66
C GLY A 107 -0.81 3.02 -1.16
N HIS A 108 -1.73 3.97 -1.01
CA HIS A 108 -1.51 5.35 -1.46
C HIS A 108 -0.41 6.03 -0.65
N THR A 109 -0.37 5.79 0.67
CA THR A 109 0.61 6.40 1.56
C THR A 109 2.03 5.98 1.19
N GLU A 110 2.24 4.70 0.92
CA GLU A 110 3.53 4.14 0.50
C GLU A 110 3.96 4.75 -0.84
N ALA A 111 3.03 4.85 -1.79
CA ALA A 111 3.29 5.48 -3.09
C ALA A 111 3.64 6.97 -2.95
N ILE A 112 2.93 7.71 -2.11
CA ILE A 112 3.22 9.13 -1.83
C ILE A 112 4.58 9.28 -1.15
N CYS A 113 4.85 8.51 -0.09
CA CYS A 113 6.10 8.62 0.66
C CYS A 113 7.32 8.29 -0.21
N THR A 114 7.28 7.18 -0.95
CA THR A 114 8.39 6.79 -1.83
C THR A 114 8.49 7.70 -3.05
N GLY A 115 7.36 8.07 -3.68
CA GLY A 115 7.36 9.01 -4.80
C GLY A 115 7.93 10.39 -4.43
N SER A 116 7.59 10.90 -3.23
CA SER A 116 8.10 12.18 -2.73
C SER A 116 9.61 12.14 -2.50
N LEU A 117 10.12 11.04 -1.92
CA LEU A 117 11.56 10.86 -1.71
C LEU A 117 12.30 10.68 -3.04
N ALA A 118 11.77 9.86 -3.96
CA ALA A 118 12.34 9.64 -5.29
C ALA A 118 12.43 10.96 -6.09
N GLY A 119 11.36 11.77 -6.08
CA GLY A 119 11.35 13.09 -6.72
C GLY A 119 12.35 14.06 -6.09
N ASN A 120 12.43 14.10 -4.75
CA ASN A 120 13.42 14.92 -4.06
C ASN A 120 14.86 14.51 -4.43
N ASN A 121 15.14 13.20 -4.49
CA ASN A 121 16.45 12.69 -4.85
C ASN A 121 16.79 12.87 -6.33
N ALA A 122 15.80 12.83 -7.24
CA ALA A 122 16.01 13.17 -8.64
C ALA A 122 16.48 14.63 -8.83
N VAL A 123 15.89 15.57 -8.08
CA VAL A 123 16.34 16.98 -8.08
C VAL A 123 17.72 17.12 -7.46
N ARG A 124 17.98 16.47 -6.31
CA ARG A 124 19.31 16.45 -5.67
C ARG A 124 20.40 15.95 -6.62
N TYR A 125 20.12 14.85 -7.32
CA TYR A 125 21.03 14.26 -8.30
C TYR A 125 21.38 15.25 -9.42
N THR A 126 20.38 15.96 -9.95
CA THR A 126 20.57 16.99 -10.99
C THR A 126 21.46 18.14 -10.50
N LEU A 127 21.40 18.47 -9.21
CA LEU A 127 22.17 19.54 -8.58
C LEU A 127 23.55 19.08 -8.04
N GLY A 128 23.92 17.80 -8.21
CA GLY A 128 25.14 17.24 -7.62
C GLY A 128 25.11 17.16 -6.09
N ILE A 129 23.92 17.23 -5.48
CA ILE A 129 23.72 17.10 -4.04
C ILE A 129 23.56 15.61 -3.70
N PRO A 130 24.19 15.11 -2.61
CA PRO A 130 23.96 13.74 -2.16
C PRO A 130 22.46 13.42 -1.96
N SER A 131 22.07 12.22 -2.41
CA SER A 131 20.72 11.70 -2.19
C SER A 131 20.39 11.64 -0.70
N LEU A 132 19.13 11.93 -0.37
CA LEU A 132 18.58 11.70 0.96
C LEU A 132 18.21 10.22 1.11
N ILE A 133 18.82 9.55 2.09
CA ILE A 133 18.38 8.24 2.58
C ILE A 133 17.72 8.46 3.94
N LEU A 134 16.45 8.08 4.07
CA LEU A 134 15.75 8.19 5.34
C LEU A 134 16.23 7.06 6.29
N PRO A 135 16.58 7.38 7.55
CA PRO A 135 17.07 6.37 8.48
C PRO A 135 15.94 5.41 8.88
N LYS A 136 16.32 4.20 9.29
CA LYS A 136 15.39 3.14 9.71
C LYS A 136 14.64 3.47 11.01
N ASP A 137 14.97 4.58 11.67
CA ASP A 137 14.21 5.14 12.79
C ASP A 137 12.97 5.91 12.31
N THR A 138 12.86 6.18 11.01
CA THR A 138 11.62 6.64 10.39
C THR A 138 10.86 5.44 9.80
N VAL A 139 9.53 5.52 9.83
CA VAL A 139 8.65 4.51 9.22
C VAL A 139 8.91 4.39 7.71
N ILE A 140 9.18 5.52 7.03
CA ILE A 140 9.45 5.53 5.59
C ILE A 140 10.82 4.91 5.28
N GLY A 141 11.86 5.26 6.04
CA GLY A 141 13.19 4.68 5.87
C GLY A 141 13.22 3.18 6.15
N ASP A 142 12.53 2.72 7.20
CA ASP A 142 12.44 1.30 7.52
C ASP A 142 11.67 0.50 6.46
N ILE A 143 10.54 0.98 5.94
CA ILE A 143 9.78 0.20 4.94
C ILE A 143 10.57 0.04 3.65
N ILE A 144 11.28 1.09 3.22
CA ILE A 144 12.11 1.06 2.01
C ILE A 144 13.23 0.04 2.19
N ASP A 145 13.98 0.16 3.28
CA ASP A 145 15.06 -0.77 3.59
C ASP A 145 14.55 -2.21 3.70
N TYR A 146 13.46 -2.43 4.43
CA TYR A 146 12.89 -3.75 4.63
C TYR A 146 12.42 -4.39 3.33
N ALA A 147 11.70 -3.64 2.49
CA ALA A 147 11.22 -4.13 1.19
C ALA A 147 12.39 -4.46 0.24
N ASN A 148 13.43 -3.61 0.22
CA ASN A 148 14.64 -3.84 -0.58
C ASN A 148 15.39 -5.11 -0.16
N HIS A 149 15.45 -5.43 1.14
CA HIS A 149 16.04 -6.70 1.58
C HIS A 149 15.16 -7.90 1.24
N LYS A 150 13.83 -7.75 1.42
CA LYS A 150 12.91 -8.87 1.23
C LYS A 150 12.78 -9.31 -0.22
N ILE A 151 12.86 -8.38 -1.18
CA ILE A 151 12.74 -8.70 -2.61
C ILE A 151 13.85 -9.64 -3.11
N LEU A 152 14.98 -9.71 -2.40
CA LEU A 152 16.09 -10.63 -2.70
C LEU A 152 15.71 -12.10 -2.44
N THR A 153 14.77 -12.35 -1.55
CA THR A 153 14.33 -13.71 -1.17
C THR A 153 13.09 -14.14 -1.94
N SER A 154 12.97 -15.44 -2.24
CA SER A 154 11.77 -16.00 -2.89
C SER A 154 10.51 -15.80 -2.06
N GLU A 155 10.62 -15.82 -0.74
CA GLU A 155 9.46 -15.64 0.14
C GLU A 155 9.04 -14.18 0.26
N GLY A 156 10.00 -13.25 0.41
CA GLY A 156 9.69 -11.83 0.43
C GLY A 156 9.04 -11.32 -0.87
N ARG A 157 9.35 -11.95 -2.02
CA ARG A 157 8.67 -11.64 -3.30
C ARG A 157 7.17 -12.01 -3.33
N LYS A 158 6.72 -12.90 -2.44
CA LYS A 158 5.30 -13.26 -2.32
C LYS A 158 4.53 -12.32 -1.41
N ASN A 159 5.21 -11.46 -0.65
CA ASN A 159 4.57 -10.57 0.31
C ASN A 159 4.32 -9.17 -0.25
N ARG A 160 3.51 -8.39 0.47
CA ARG A 160 3.15 -7.01 0.19
C ARG A 160 3.38 -6.16 1.44
N TYR A 161 4.12 -5.08 1.28
CA TYR A 161 4.54 -4.23 2.39
C TYR A 161 3.64 -3.00 2.47
N THR A 162 3.02 -2.80 3.64
CA THR A 162 2.12 -1.68 3.88
C THR A 162 2.13 -1.22 5.33
N PHE A 163 1.92 0.07 5.56
CA PHE A 163 1.67 0.67 6.85
C PHE A 163 0.31 0.26 7.44
N ALA A 164 -0.60 -0.30 6.65
CA ALA A 164 -1.99 -0.54 7.03
C ALA A 164 -2.28 -1.96 7.57
N GLY A 165 -1.31 -2.86 7.58
CA GLY A 165 -1.49 -4.20 8.14
C GLY A 165 -0.42 -5.22 7.71
N ALA A 166 -0.71 -6.49 7.96
CA ALA A 166 0.14 -7.64 7.61
C ALA A 166 1.57 -7.56 8.20
N GLU A 167 2.55 -8.19 7.52
CA GLU A 167 3.92 -8.38 7.99
C GLU A 167 4.59 -7.05 8.41
N TYR A 168 4.52 -6.03 7.55
CA TYR A 168 5.22 -4.78 7.82
C TYR A 168 4.62 -3.99 9.00
N PHE A 169 3.30 -3.97 9.13
CA PHE A 169 2.66 -3.29 10.25
C PHE A 169 3.01 -3.94 11.60
N ASN A 170 3.11 -5.28 11.65
CA ASN A 170 3.56 -5.97 12.85
C ASN A 170 5.01 -5.60 13.18
N ARG A 171 5.89 -5.58 12.19
CA ARG A 171 7.26 -5.07 12.33
C ARG A 171 7.30 -3.63 12.87
N MET A 172 6.46 -2.73 12.35
CA MET A 172 6.41 -1.36 12.84
C MET A 172 6.07 -1.30 14.34
N LYS A 173 5.15 -2.15 14.81
CA LYS A 173 4.82 -2.24 16.24
C LYS A 173 5.98 -2.79 17.05
N GLU A 174 6.58 -3.89 16.61
CA GLU A 174 7.73 -4.53 17.26
C GLU A 174 8.92 -3.57 17.40
N ARG A 175 9.14 -2.71 16.40
CA ARG A 175 10.19 -1.69 16.42
C ARG A 175 9.83 -0.40 17.18
N GLY A 176 8.64 -0.31 17.77
CA GLY A 176 8.15 0.91 18.41
C GLY A 176 7.94 2.09 17.44
N LEU A 177 7.86 1.80 16.14
CA LEU A 177 7.70 2.82 15.11
C LEU A 177 6.24 3.27 14.97
N TYR A 178 5.28 2.39 15.23
CA TYR A 178 3.85 2.70 15.17
C TYR A 178 3.40 3.52 16.39
N THR A 179 2.86 4.71 16.16
CA THR A 179 2.19 5.53 17.15
C THR A 179 1.20 6.47 16.45
N THR A 180 0.16 6.88 17.16
CA THR A 180 -0.78 7.93 16.72
C THR A 180 -0.51 9.28 17.41
N ASP A 181 0.46 9.33 18.32
CA ASP A 181 0.88 10.57 19.00
C ASP A 181 1.72 11.43 18.05
N LYS A 182 1.10 12.53 17.59
CA LYS A 182 1.72 13.50 16.68
C LYS A 182 2.94 14.18 17.29
N THR A 183 2.96 14.41 18.61
CA THR A 183 4.07 15.05 19.31
C THR A 183 5.28 14.12 19.36
N ALA A 184 5.07 12.84 19.69
CA ALA A 184 6.12 11.83 19.65
C ALA A 184 6.71 11.66 18.24
N ILE A 185 5.86 11.69 17.20
CA ILE A 185 6.30 11.63 15.79
C ILE A 185 7.16 12.86 15.46
N ALA A 186 6.67 14.07 15.77
CA ALA A 186 7.40 15.31 15.49
C ALA A 186 8.77 15.34 16.20
N HIS A 187 8.82 14.95 17.48
CA HIS A 187 10.06 14.87 18.24
C HIS A 187 11.05 13.87 17.63
N ARG A 188 10.58 12.68 17.22
CA ARG A 188 11.42 11.68 16.55
C ARG A 188 12.04 12.24 15.26
N ILE A 189 11.25 12.88 14.42
CA ILE A 189 11.72 13.48 13.17
C ILE A 189 12.69 14.64 13.43
N SER A 190 12.43 15.45 14.45
CA SER A 190 13.32 16.55 14.84
C SER A 190 14.68 16.07 15.35
N ASN A 191 14.70 15.02 16.16
CA ASN A 191 15.95 14.45 16.70
C ASN A 191 16.84 13.84 15.62
N LEU A 192 16.24 13.44 14.49
CA LEU A 192 16.96 12.98 13.30
C LEU A 192 17.39 14.13 12.37
N SER A 193 17.13 15.39 12.75
CA SER A 193 17.37 16.58 11.91
C SER A 193 16.63 16.56 10.56
N LEU A 194 15.47 15.87 10.51
CA LEU A 194 14.67 15.69 9.29
C LEU A 194 13.44 16.60 9.21
N SER A 195 13.21 17.44 10.23
CA SER A 195 12.10 18.39 10.25
C SER A 195 12.09 19.27 9.00
N GLY A 196 10.99 19.22 8.24
CA GLY A 196 10.80 20.00 7.02
C GLY A 196 11.77 19.66 5.88
N ILE A 197 12.50 18.54 5.93
CA ILE A 197 13.57 18.24 4.96
C ILE A 197 13.08 18.20 3.50
N LEU A 198 11.85 17.73 3.26
CA LEU A 198 11.23 17.68 1.95
C LEU A 198 10.60 19.01 1.51
N ASN A 199 10.43 19.97 2.43
CA ASN A 199 9.86 21.30 2.13
C ASN A 199 10.94 22.31 1.71
N ARG A 200 12.22 21.93 1.79
CA ARG A 200 13.32 22.82 1.39
C ARG A 200 13.32 22.96 -0.13
N LYS A 201 13.25 24.21 -0.60
CA LYS A 201 13.43 24.52 -2.02
C LYS A 201 14.87 24.18 -2.43
N LEU A 202 15.01 23.28 -3.40
CA LEU A 202 16.31 22.88 -3.95
C LEU A 202 16.59 23.54 -5.31
N LEU A 203 15.52 23.83 -6.06
CA LEU A 203 15.52 24.53 -7.34
C LEU A 203 14.33 25.50 -7.37
#